data_AF-A0A2K9LKZ4-F1
#
_entry.id   AF-A0A2K9LKZ4-F1
#
_cell.length_a   1.000
_cell.length_b   1.000
_cell.length_c   1.000
_cell.angle_alpha   90.00
_cell.angle_beta   90.00
_cell.angle_gamma   90.00
#
_symmetry.space_group_name_H-M   'P 1'
#
loop_
_entity.id
_entity.type
_entity.pdbx_description
1 polymer ?
#
loop_
_entity_poly.entity_id
_entity_poly.type
_entity_poly.pdbx_seq_one_letter_code
_entity_poly.pdbx_strand_id
1 'polypeptide(L)'
;MKNVLFTILLALFVVTATITLLGVTKVIAIEEFYLKGLFGAFLIELGAAIFGMLTKSDLLEDGIHSCEQRTISQSVKSIPVPCPNADNTPKKLTLEEERTLLAGLPNWDVVETKLENGDTIRELHRHYEFKTFEAAFDFMNKAVEQAVVICDHHPRWENTYSRVEVWLSTYDLDRQITNRDAELAGLFEQIWRDAGKGV
;
A
#
# COMPACT_ATOMS: atom_id res chain seq x y z
N MET A 1 17.19 -24.68 4.63
CA MET A 1 15.93 -24.96 5.36
C MET A 1 14.85 -25.62 4.49
N LYS A 2 14.63 -25.16 3.25
CA LYS A 2 13.60 -25.72 2.33
C LYS A 2 13.71 -27.24 2.11
N ASN A 3 14.92 -27.77 1.94
CA ASN A 3 15.13 -29.19 1.67
C ASN A 3 14.82 -30.09 2.88
N VAL A 4 15.10 -29.61 4.10
CA VAL A 4 14.81 -30.37 5.33
C VAL A 4 13.30 -30.42 5.58
N LEU A 5 12.61 -29.29 5.39
CA LEU A 5 11.16 -29.22 5.50
C LEU A 5 10.47 -30.11 4.45
N PHE A 6 10.96 -30.06 3.21
CA PHE A 6 10.44 -30.89 2.12
C PHE A 6 10.64 -32.38 2.37
N THR A 7 11.82 -32.80 2.87
CA THR A 7 12.09 -34.21 3.18
C THR A 7 11.24 -34.72 4.35
N ILE A 8 11.03 -33.92 5.39
CA ILE A 8 10.17 -34.30 6.53
C ILE A 8 8.71 -34.44 6.07
N LEU A 9 8.22 -33.48 5.27
CA LEU A 9 6.88 -33.54 4.71
C LEU A 9 6.68 -34.77 3.82
N LEU A 10 7.65 -35.06 2.95
CA LEU A 10 7.60 -36.23 2.06
C LEU A 10 7.61 -37.54 2.85
N ALA A 11 8.42 -37.65 3.91
CA ALA A 11 8.45 -38.83 4.77
C ALA A 11 7.10 -39.06 5.46
N LEU A 12 6.46 -38.00 5.96
CA LEU A 12 5.13 -38.06 6.56
C LEU A 12 4.07 -38.59 5.58
N PHE A 13 4.07 -38.08 4.34
CA PHE A 13 3.14 -38.54 3.30
C PHE A 13 3.34 -40.02 2.95
N VAL A 14 4.59 -40.49 2.87
CA VAL A 14 4.90 -41.88 2.53
C VAL A 14 4.48 -42.83 3.67
N VAL A 15 4.76 -42.47 4.92
CA VAL A 15 4.40 -43.29 6.10
C VAL A 15 2.89 -43.41 6.23
N THR A 16 2.18 -42.28 6.17
CA THR A 16 0.71 -42.25 6.26
C THR A 16 0.05 -43.00 5.11
N ALA A 17 0.50 -42.81 3.86
CA ALA A 17 -0.02 -43.53 2.70
C ALA A 17 0.19 -45.05 2.80
N THR A 18 1.37 -45.49 3.26
CA THR A 18 1.69 -46.92 3.43
C THR A 18 0.78 -47.55 4.48
N ILE A 19 0.59 -46.86 5.61
CA ILE A 19 -0.29 -47.28 6.69
C ILE A 19 -1.74 -47.39 6.22
N THR A 20 -2.25 -46.37 5.51
CA THR A 20 -3.61 -46.37 4.96
C THR A 20 -3.80 -47.52 3.98
N LEU A 21 -2.82 -47.79 3.12
CA LEU A 21 -2.88 -48.88 2.14
C LEU A 21 -2.89 -50.27 2.81
N LEU A 22 -2.09 -50.46 3.87
CA LEU A 22 -2.08 -51.70 4.67
C LEU A 22 -3.41 -51.93 5.42
N GLY A 23 -4.05 -50.85 5.87
CA GLY A 23 -5.37 -50.91 6.46
C GLY A 23 -6.48 -51.25 5.44
N VAL A 24 -6.46 -50.62 4.25
CA VAL A 24 -7.44 -50.88 3.18
C VAL A 24 -7.32 -52.31 2.63
N THR A 25 -6.09 -52.82 2.52
CA THR A 25 -5.82 -54.19 2.08
C THR A 25 -6.13 -55.25 3.16
N LYS A 26 -6.67 -54.82 4.32
CA LYS A 26 -7.02 -55.68 5.47
C LYS A 26 -5.85 -56.49 6.02
N VAL A 27 -4.62 -56.09 5.72
CA VAL A 27 -3.41 -56.67 6.32
C VAL A 27 -3.33 -56.30 7.81
N ILE A 28 -3.92 -55.16 8.19
CA ILE A 28 -4.08 -54.69 9.57
C ILE A 28 -5.56 -54.37 9.80
N ALA A 29 -6.16 -54.83 10.89
CA ALA A 29 -7.53 -54.50 11.26
C ALA A 29 -7.60 -53.06 11.79
N ILE A 30 -8.26 -52.16 11.05
CA ILE A 30 -8.44 -50.76 11.48
C ILE A 30 -9.62 -50.69 12.45
N GLU A 31 -9.35 -50.80 13.74
CA GLU A 31 -10.33 -50.45 14.77
C GLU A 31 -10.46 -48.92 14.91
N GLU A 32 -11.56 -48.44 15.49
CA GLU A 32 -11.83 -47.02 15.76
C GLU A 32 -10.69 -46.36 16.56
N PHE A 33 -10.00 -47.14 17.39
CA PHE A 33 -8.80 -46.74 18.11
C PHE A 33 -7.64 -46.33 17.18
N TYR A 34 -7.48 -47.00 16.04
CA TYR A 34 -6.43 -46.72 15.07
C TYR A 34 -6.67 -45.42 14.32
N LEU A 35 -7.92 -45.15 13.92
CA LEU A 35 -8.27 -43.92 13.22
C LEU A 35 -8.10 -42.70 14.14
N LYS A 36 -8.49 -42.83 15.41
CA LYS A 36 -8.26 -41.79 16.44
C LYS A 36 -6.77 -41.60 16.73
N GLY A 37 -5.99 -42.68 16.78
CA GLY A 37 -4.54 -42.62 16.95
C GLY A 37 -3.83 -41.93 15.78
N LEU A 38 -4.20 -42.29 14.54
CA LEU A 38 -3.64 -41.70 13.33
C LEU A 38 -3.99 -40.21 13.19
N PHE A 39 -5.24 -39.84 13.46
CA PHE A 39 -5.67 -38.45 13.42
C PHE A 39 -5.01 -37.62 14.54
N GLY A 40 -4.84 -38.21 15.72
CA GLY A 40 -4.12 -37.59 16.83
C GLY A 40 -2.64 -37.34 16.50
N ALA A 41 -1.95 -38.35 15.95
CA ALA A 41 -0.56 -38.23 15.53
C ALA A 41 -0.39 -37.13 14.46
N PHE A 42 -1.29 -37.10 13.47
CA PHE A 42 -1.28 -36.08 12.43
C PHE A 42 -1.46 -34.66 12.99
N LEU A 43 -2.40 -34.45 13.92
CA LEU A 43 -2.62 -33.12 14.52
C LEU A 43 -1.42 -32.66 15.37
N ILE A 44 -0.76 -33.58 16.07
CA ILE A 44 0.45 -33.29 16.85
C ILE A 44 1.61 -32.91 15.91
N GLU A 45 1.82 -33.68 14.84
CA GLU A 45 2.87 -33.43 13.86
C GLU A 45 2.64 -32.12 13.09
N LEU A 46 1.40 -31.85 12.70
CA LEU A 46 1.01 -30.60 12.07
C LEU A 46 1.24 -29.41 13.01
N GLY A 47 0.84 -29.53 14.28
CA GLY A 47 1.09 -28.52 15.30
C GLY A 47 2.58 -28.24 15.53
N ALA A 48 3.40 -29.29 15.61
CA ALA A 48 4.84 -29.17 15.75
C ALA A 48 5.51 -28.53 14.53
N ALA A 49 5.04 -28.86 13.31
CA ALA A 49 5.53 -28.26 12.08
C ALA A 49 5.16 -26.77 11.98
N ILE A 50 3.92 -26.40 12.33
CA ILE A 50 3.48 -24.99 12.37
C ILE A 50 4.27 -24.22 13.43
N PHE A 51 4.41 -24.76 14.64
CA PHE A 51 5.17 -24.10 15.71
C PHE A 51 6.66 -23.96 15.36
N GLY A 52 7.26 -25.01 14.77
CA GLY A 52 8.64 -24.97 14.28
C GLY A 52 8.84 -24.01 13.11
N MET A 53 7.81 -23.82 12.28
CA MET A 53 7.81 -22.80 11.25
C MET A 53 7.74 -21.42 11.90
N LEU A 54 6.75 -21.15 12.76
CA LEU A 54 6.56 -19.86 13.44
C LEU A 54 7.77 -19.42 14.29
N THR A 55 8.50 -20.36 14.89
CA THR A 55 9.70 -20.05 15.70
C THR A 55 10.98 -19.88 14.87
N LYS A 56 10.99 -20.30 13.61
CA LYS A 56 12.16 -20.17 12.70
C LYS A 56 11.93 -19.22 11.54
N SER A 57 10.69 -18.87 11.27
CA SER A 57 10.34 -17.80 10.37
C SER A 57 10.33 -16.51 11.16
N ASP A 58 11.12 -15.54 10.73
CA ASP A 58 11.01 -14.12 11.10
C ASP A 58 9.67 -13.50 10.64
N LEU A 59 8.58 -14.29 10.57
CA LEU A 59 7.24 -13.87 10.19
C LEU A 59 6.61 -12.90 11.19
N LEU A 60 7.21 -12.75 12.37
CA LEU A 60 6.88 -11.72 13.36
C LEU A 60 8.08 -10.82 13.72
N GLU A 61 9.26 -11.00 13.10
CA GLU A 61 10.45 -10.24 13.48
C GLU A 61 11.26 -9.63 12.31
N ASP A 62 10.82 -9.76 11.05
CA ASP A 62 11.37 -8.98 9.94
C ASP A 62 10.28 -8.12 9.27
N GLY A 63 10.28 -6.82 9.58
CA GLY A 63 9.40 -5.87 8.90
C GLY A 63 9.35 -4.44 9.44
N ILE A 64 9.90 -4.16 10.63
CA ILE A 64 10.46 -2.83 10.91
C ILE A 64 11.98 -2.97 10.72
N HIS A 65 12.40 -3.20 9.47
CA HIS A 65 13.75 -2.84 9.11
C HIS A 65 13.82 -1.31 9.18
N SER A 66 14.34 -0.86 10.32
CA SER A 66 15.00 0.43 10.45
C SER A 66 15.88 0.61 9.21
N CYS A 67 15.43 1.46 8.29
CA CYS A 67 16.30 1.99 7.25
C CYS A 67 17.44 2.66 8.02
N GLU A 68 18.61 2.05 7.92
CA GLU A 68 19.86 2.53 8.46
C GLU A 68 19.89 4.05 8.28
N GLN A 69 19.91 4.79 9.40
CA GLN A 69 20.29 6.20 9.41
C GLN A 69 21.76 6.26 8.99
N ARG A 70 21.99 6.12 7.69
CA ARG A 70 23.17 6.61 7.02
C ARG A 70 23.15 8.08 7.31
N THR A 71 23.99 8.48 8.27
CA THR A 71 24.22 9.89 8.57
C THR A 71 24.72 10.50 7.26
N ILE A 72 23.82 11.15 6.52
CA ILE A 72 24.16 12.00 5.38
C ILE A 72 24.81 13.24 5.98
N SER A 73 26.07 13.07 6.38
CA SER A 73 27.03 14.15 6.45
C SER A 73 27.44 14.45 5.01
N GLN A 74 26.59 15.18 4.29
CA GLN A 74 26.94 15.92 3.07
C GLN A 74 25.77 16.82 2.69
N SER A 75 25.84 18.06 3.19
CA SER A 75 25.21 19.28 2.66
C SER A 75 23.94 19.10 1.81
N VAL A 76 22.83 18.66 2.40
CA VAL A 76 21.53 19.04 1.88
C VAL A 76 21.34 20.50 2.26
N LYS A 77 21.58 21.41 1.31
CA LYS A 77 21.05 22.78 1.39
C LYS A 77 19.56 22.62 1.68
N SER A 78 19.13 23.04 2.86
CA SER A 78 17.74 23.02 3.29
C SER A 78 16.86 23.69 2.24
N ILE A 79 16.15 22.90 1.45
CA ILE A 79 15.10 23.39 0.55
C ILE A 79 13.88 23.71 1.45
N PRO A 80 13.23 24.88 1.29
CA PRO A 80 12.31 25.38 2.30
C PRO A 80 10.98 24.61 2.31
N VAL A 81 10.65 24.15 3.52
CA VAL A 81 9.34 23.81 4.12
C VAL A 81 8.46 22.79 3.38
N PRO A 82 8.40 21.55 3.88
CA PRO A 82 7.39 20.60 3.43
C PRO A 82 6.09 20.94 4.17
N CYS A 83 5.09 21.35 3.39
CA CYS A 83 3.76 21.72 3.84
C CYS A 83 3.73 22.98 4.76
N PRO A 84 3.75 24.21 4.19
CA PRO A 84 3.65 25.47 4.94
C PRO A 84 2.53 25.55 5.99
N ASN A 85 1.52 24.68 5.98
CA ASN A 85 0.46 24.67 6.97
C ASN A 85 0.20 23.31 7.67
N ALA A 86 1.24 22.60 8.12
CA ALA A 86 1.07 21.38 8.93
C ALA A 86 0.27 21.59 10.25
N ASP A 87 0.11 22.84 10.70
CA ASP A 87 -0.75 23.28 11.82
C ASP A 87 -2.27 23.27 11.47
N ASN A 88 -2.64 23.37 10.19
CA ASN A 88 -3.96 23.88 9.83
C ASN A 88 -5.12 22.89 10.04
N THR A 89 -6.07 23.33 10.86
CA THR A 89 -7.48 22.95 10.72
C THR A 89 -7.88 23.13 9.25
N PRO A 90 -8.38 22.10 8.55
CA PRO A 90 -8.78 22.25 7.17
C PRO A 90 -9.91 23.28 7.05
N LYS A 91 -9.70 24.30 6.21
CA LYS A 91 -10.64 25.38 5.94
C LYS A 91 -11.18 25.23 4.52
N LYS A 92 -12.50 25.09 4.40
CA LYS A 92 -13.19 25.13 3.11
C LYS A 92 -12.84 26.41 2.34
N LEU A 93 -12.50 26.25 1.07
CA LEU A 93 -12.27 27.37 0.16
C LEU A 93 -13.60 27.94 -0.35
N THR A 94 -13.63 29.26 -0.50
CA THR A 94 -14.69 29.99 -1.19
C THR A 94 -14.47 29.95 -2.70
N LEU A 95 -15.52 30.22 -3.49
CA LEU A 95 -15.42 30.24 -4.95
C LEU A 95 -14.37 31.24 -5.47
N GLU A 96 -14.20 32.38 -4.80
CA GLU A 96 -13.18 33.37 -5.17
C GLU A 96 -11.76 32.89 -4.84
N GLU A 97 -11.58 32.20 -3.71
CA GLU A 97 -10.30 31.58 -3.35
C GLU A 97 -9.96 30.43 -4.32
N GLU A 98 -10.93 29.59 -4.69
CA GLU A 98 -10.77 28.55 -5.71
C GLU A 98 -10.37 29.16 -7.06
N ARG A 99 -11.06 30.22 -7.50
CA ARG A 99 -10.72 30.91 -8.76
C ARG A 99 -9.30 31.48 -8.73
N THR A 100 -8.89 32.03 -7.59
CA THR A 100 -7.53 32.56 -7.40
C THR A 100 -6.49 31.44 -7.44
N LEU A 101 -6.79 30.30 -6.82
CA LEU A 101 -5.94 29.11 -6.86
C LEU A 101 -5.76 28.59 -8.29
N LEU A 102 -6.86 28.42 -9.04
CA LEU A 102 -6.82 27.92 -10.42
C LEU A 102 -6.07 28.86 -11.37
N ALA A 103 -6.05 30.17 -11.10
CA ALA A 103 -5.22 31.11 -11.85
C ALA A 103 -3.71 30.82 -11.69
N GLY A 104 -3.27 30.27 -10.55
CA GLY A 104 -1.90 29.82 -10.30
C GLY A 104 -1.62 28.38 -10.74
N LEU A 105 -2.67 27.57 -10.92
CA LEU A 105 -2.62 26.16 -11.29
C LEU A 105 -3.44 25.90 -12.56
N PRO A 106 -3.02 26.40 -13.73
CA PRO A 106 -3.87 26.49 -14.93
C PRO A 106 -4.26 25.15 -15.56
N ASN A 107 -3.65 24.04 -15.12
CA ASN A 107 -4.00 22.69 -15.60
C ASN A 107 -4.91 21.92 -14.62
N TRP A 108 -5.22 22.53 -13.48
CA TRP A 108 -6.16 22.01 -12.52
C TRP A 108 -7.53 22.60 -12.81
N ASP A 109 -8.57 21.80 -12.58
CA ASP A 109 -9.97 22.21 -12.73
C ASP A 109 -10.75 21.81 -11.47
N VAL A 110 -11.92 22.41 -11.27
CA VAL A 110 -12.90 21.90 -10.30
C VAL A 110 -13.93 21.06 -11.04
N VAL A 111 -14.11 19.83 -10.58
CA VAL A 111 -15.09 18.88 -11.15
C VAL A 111 -16.13 18.50 -10.11
N GLU A 112 -17.32 18.15 -10.59
CA GLU A 112 -18.37 17.55 -9.76
C GLU A 112 -18.33 16.03 -9.91
N THR A 113 -18.18 15.33 -8.78
CA THR A 113 -18.13 13.87 -8.72
C THR A 113 -19.40 13.36 -8.05
N LYS A 114 -20.12 12.47 -8.73
CA LYS A 114 -21.30 11.80 -8.16
C LYS A 114 -20.86 10.58 -7.36
N LEU A 115 -21.25 10.54 -6.09
CA LEU A 115 -21.01 9.43 -5.18
C LEU A 115 -22.06 8.33 -5.34
N GLU A 116 -21.74 7.11 -4.91
CA GLU A 116 -22.62 5.95 -4.99
C GLU A 116 -23.93 6.13 -4.22
N ASN A 117 -23.90 6.89 -3.12
CA ASN A 117 -25.07 7.23 -2.32
C ASN A 117 -26.00 8.26 -2.99
N GLY A 118 -25.63 8.79 -4.16
CA GLY A 118 -26.38 9.76 -4.92
C GLY A 118 -25.97 11.22 -4.68
N ASP A 119 -25.13 11.49 -3.69
CA ASP A 119 -24.63 12.83 -3.41
C ASP A 119 -23.65 13.30 -4.49
N THR A 120 -23.48 14.61 -4.61
CA THR A 120 -22.50 15.21 -5.54
C THR A 120 -21.52 16.06 -4.73
N ILE A 121 -20.23 15.81 -4.94
CA ILE A 121 -19.13 16.53 -4.28
C ILE A 121 -18.34 17.32 -5.31
N ARG A 122 -17.56 18.29 -4.84
CA ARG A 122 -16.64 19.08 -5.68
C ARG A 122 -15.20 18.72 -5.33
N GLU A 123 -14.40 18.45 -6.35
CA GLU A 123 -13.00 18.06 -6.19
C GLU A 123 -12.12 18.89 -7.12
N LEU A 124 -10.88 19.18 -6.70
CA LEU A 124 -9.85 19.61 -7.65
C LEU A 124 -9.44 18.40 -8.48
N HIS A 125 -9.24 18.57 -9.78
CA HIS A 125 -8.88 17.49 -10.70
C HIS A 125 -7.75 17.91 -11.64
N ARG A 126 -6.83 16.96 -11.89
CA ARG A 126 -5.67 17.13 -12.78
C ARG A 126 -5.22 15.77 -13.33
N HIS A 127 -4.81 15.71 -14.60
CA HIS A 127 -4.16 14.52 -15.17
C HIS A 127 -2.72 14.79 -15.61
N TYR A 128 -1.77 14.00 -15.13
CA TYR A 128 -0.36 14.10 -15.51
C TYR A 128 -0.03 13.08 -16.59
N GLU A 129 0.65 13.52 -17.65
CA GLU A 129 1.13 12.67 -18.74
C GLU A 129 2.65 12.50 -18.66
N PHE A 130 3.11 11.30 -18.96
CA PHE A 130 4.51 10.89 -18.93
C PHE A 130 4.87 10.11 -20.20
N LYS A 131 6.16 9.92 -20.46
CA LYS A 131 6.64 9.14 -21.62
C LYS A 131 6.47 7.63 -21.46
N THR A 132 6.47 7.17 -20.21
CA THR A 132 6.55 5.75 -19.85
C THR A 132 5.78 5.53 -18.55
N PHE A 133 5.32 4.30 -18.33
CA PHE A 133 4.76 3.87 -17.04
C PHE A 133 5.73 4.09 -15.86
N GLU A 134 7.03 3.81 -16.05
CA GLU A 134 8.06 3.96 -15.01
C GLU A 134 8.15 5.41 -14.53
N ALA A 135 8.23 6.37 -15.45
CA ALA A 135 8.21 7.81 -15.11
C ALA A 135 6.93 8.25 -14.38
N ALA A 136 5.77 7.69 -14.74
CA ALA A 136 4.51 7.97 -14.04
C ALA A 136 4.55 7.44 -12.60
N PHE A 137 5.05 6.22 -12.41
CA PHE A 137 5.18 5.61 -11.09
C PHE A 137 6.25 6.31 -10.22
N ASP A 138 7.36 6.75 -10.82
CA ASP A 138 8.39 7.54 -10.14
C ASP A 138 7.84 8.88 -9.64
N PHE A 139 6.98 9.54 -10.42
CA PHE A 139 6.25 10.72 -9.96
C PHE A 139 5.37 10.41 -8.76
N MET A 140 4.61 9.32 -8.81
CA MET A 140 3.74 8.91 -7.69
C MET A 140 4.56 8.65 -6.41
N ASN A 141 5.70 7.94 -6.50
CA ASN A 141 6.58 7.69 -5.36
C ASN A 141 7.12 9.00 -4.76
N LYS A 142 7.63 9.90 -5.62
CA LYS A 142 8.13 11.21 -5.17
C LYS A 142 7.02 12.05 -4.54
N ALA A 143 5.81 12.01 -5.09
CA ALA A 143 4.67 12.70 -4.54
C ALA A 143 4.29 12.18 -3.15
N VAL A 144 4.37 10.86 -2.93
CA VAL A 144 4.17 10.26 -1.61
C VAL A 144 5.21 10.78 -0.62
N GLU A 145 6.49 10.65 -0.95
CA GLU A 145 7.61 10.99 -0.06
C GLU A 145 7.73 12.49 0.25
N GLN A 146 7.49 13.34 -0.76
CA GLN A 146 7.76 14.77 -0.65
C GLN A 146 6.53 15.61 -0.30
N ALA A 147 5.32 15.06 -0.42
CA ALA A 147 4.09 15.82 -0.19
C ALA A 147 3.06 15.05 0.64
N VAL A 148 2.59 13.88 0.20
CA VAL A 148 1.45 13.18 0.84
C VAL A 148 1.74 12.85 2.31
N VAL A 149 2.87 12.20 2.58
CA VAL A 149 3.23 11.79 3.95
C VAL A 149 3.50 13.00 4.84
N ILE A 150 4.12 14.05 4.28
CA ILE A 150 4.51 15.21 5.08
C ILE A 150 3.31 16.11 5.39
N CYS A 151 2.36 16.22 4.46
CA CYS A 151 1.15 17.02 4.62
C CYS A 151 0.05 16.25 5.37
N ASP A 152 0.23 14.94 5.61
CA ASP A 152 -0.79 14.01 6.11
C ASP A 152 -2.14 14.22 5.38
N HIS A 153 -2.06 14.30 4.05
CA HIS A 153 -3.20 14.57 3.19
C HIS A 153 -3.08 13.75 1.92
N HIS A 154 -4.07 12.90 1.67
CA HIS A 154 -3.97 11.84 0.68
C HIS A 154 -4.84 12.15 -0.55
N PRO A 155 -4.30 12.00 -1.77
CA PRO A 155 -5.08 12.15 -2.98
C PRO A 155 -5.98 10.94 -3.22
N ARG A 156 -7.05 11.13 -4.00
CA ARG A 156 -7.59 10.06 -4.83
C ARG A 156 -6.88 10.12 -6.17
N TRP A 157 -6.33 9.02 -6.65
CA TRP A 157 -5.69 8.99 -7.97
C TRP A 157 -5.92 7.67 -8.69
N GLU A 158 -5.78 7.71 -10.01
CA GLU A 158 -5.82 6.56 -10.89
C GLU A 158 -4.63 6.62 -11.83
N ASN A 159 -3.92 5.51 -11.99
CA ASN A 159 -2.82 5.42 -12.94
C ASN A 159 -3.15 4.43 -14.06
N THR A 160 -3.19 4.93 -15.29
CA THR A 160 -3.39 4.14 -16.50
C THR A 160 -2.19 4.32 -17.41
N TYR A 161 -1.30 3.32 -17.44
CA TYR A 161 -0.03 3.38 -18.19
C TYR A 161 0.78 4.64 -17.83
N SER A 162 1.03 5.52 -18.79
CA SER A 162 1.82 6.74 -18.62
C SER A 162 1.00 7.95 -18.17
N ARG A 163 -0.25 7.76 -17.75
CA ARG A 163 -1.14 8.82 -17.26
C ARG A 163 -1.50 8.61 -15.79
N VAL A 164 -1.46 9.68 -15.00
CA VAL A 164 -1.91 9.70 -13.59
C VAL A 164 -2.99 10.76 -13.43
N GLU A 165 -4.23 10.35 -13.19
CA GLU A 165 -5.34 11.24 -12.84
C GLU A 165 -5.39 11.42 -11.32
N VAL A 166 -5.61 12.65 -10.87
CA VAL A 166 -5.60 13.04 -9.46
C VAL A 166 -6.84 13.86 -9.17
N TRP A 167 -7.52 13.50 -8.08
CA TRP A 167 -8.61 14.26 -7.47
C TRP A 167 -8.27 14.57 -6.01
N LEU A 168 -8.49 15.81 -5.61
CA LEU A 168 -8.26 16.28 -4.24
C LEU A 168 -9.53 16.87 -3.65
N SER A 169 -9.91 16.33 -2.50
CA SER A 169 -10.92 16.86 -1.61
C SER A 169 -10.61 16.41 -0.18
N THR A 170 -11.05 17.19 0.81
CA THR A 170 -10.82 16.88 2.22
C THR A 170 -11.95 16.04 2.79
N TYR A 171 -11.66 14.78 3.09
CA TYR A 171 -12.65 13.80 3.57
C TYR A 171 -13.40 14.26 4.82
N ASP A 172 -12.68 14.77 5.82
CA ASP A 172 -13.23 15.14 7.13
C ASP A 172 -14.14 16.37 7.12
N LEU A 173 -14.20 17.10 5.99
CA LEU A 173 -15.09 18.25 5.78
C LEU A 173 -16.12 17.96 4.69
N ASP A 174 -16.81 16.82 4.79
CA ASP A 174 -17.84 16.38 3.83
C ASP A 174 -17.32 16.32 2.38
N ARG A 175 -16.03 15.97 2.20
CA ARG A 175 -15.36 15.87 0.89
C ARG A 175 -15.45 17.18 0.08
N GLN A 176 -15.07 18.28 0.73
CA GLN A 176 -15.02 19.61 0.12
C GLN A 176 -13.58 20.04 -0.16
N ILE A 177 -13.41 20.97 -1.09
CA ILE A 177 -12.11 21.55 -1.42
C ILE A 177 -11.67 22.50 -0.29
N THR A 178 -10.50 22.26 0.26
CA THR A 178 -9.90 23.06 1.34
C THR A 178 -8.51 23.58 0.98
N ASN A 179 -7.96 24.42 1.84
CA ASN A 179 -6.58 24.86 1.75
C ASN A 179 -5.55 23.70 1.70
N ARG A 180 -5.85 22.53 2.29
CA ARG A 180 -4.98 21.34 2.22
C ARG A 180 -4.92 20.77 0.81
N ASP A 181 -6.06 20.75 0.12
CA ASP A 181 -6.13 20.32 -1.28
C ASP A 181 -5.36 21.27 -2.20
N ALA A 182 -5.47 22.58 -1.96
CA ALA A 182 -4.74 23.61 -2.70
C ALA A 182 -3.22 23.50 -2.54
N GLU A 183 -2.76 23.26 -1.31
CA GLU A 183 -1.35 23.10 -0.99
C GLU A 183 -0.76 21.83 -1.62
N LEU A 184 -1.48 20.71 -1.50
CA LEU A 184 -1.08 19.44 -2.12
C LEU A 184 -1.04 19.54 -3.65
N ALA A 185 -2.01 20.22 -4.27
CA ALA A 185 -2.03 20.47 -5.71
C ALA A 185 -0.78 21.24 -6.19
N GLY A 186 -0.38 22.27 -5.45
CA GLY A 186 0.83 23.05 -5.73
C GLY A 186 2.11 22.21 -5.62
N LEU A 187 2.21 21.36 -4.60
CA LEU A 187 3.34 20.44 -4.44
C LEU A 187 3.41 19.43 -5.58
N PHE A 188 2.27 18.87 -6.00
CA PHE A 188 2.22 17.94 -7.14
C PHE A 188 2.68 18.59 -8.45
N GLU A 189 2.32 19.86 -8.70
CA GLU A 189 2.86 20.60 -9.85
C GLU A 189 4.37 20.79 -9.77
N GLN A 190 4.92 21.05 -8.59
CA GLN A 190 6.37 21.18 -8.41
C GLN A 190 7.07 19.85 -8.67
N ILE A 191 6.61 18.78 -8.03
CA ILE A 191 7.17 17.43 -8.18
C ILE A 191 7.09 16.97 -9.64
N TRP A 192 5.98 17.22 -10.33
CA TRP A 192 5.82 16.88 -11.73
C TRP A 192 6.79 17.65 -12.64
N ARG A 193 7.01 18.94 -12.37
CA ARG A 193 7.99 19.75 -13.10
C ARG A 193 9.41 19.24 -12.92
N ASP A 194 9.76 18.85 -11.69
CA ASP A 194 11.09 18.36 -11.33
C ASP A 194 11.35 16.93 -11.83
N ALA A 195 10.32 16.11 -11.97
CA ALA A 195 10.39 14.77 -12.55
C ALA A 195 10.73 14.77 -14.06
N GLY A 196 10.78 15.96 -14.69
CA GLY A 196 10.99 16.13 -16.13
C GLY A 196 9.66 15.97 -16.84
N LYS A 197 9.09 17.11 -17.27
CA LYS A 197 7.82 17.17 -18.00
C LYS A 197 7.79 16.09 -19.09
N GLY A 198 6.78 15.23 -19.03
CA GLY A 198 6.42 14.38 -20.17
C GLY A 198 6.08 15.27 -21.35
N VAL A 199 7.05 15.46 -22.25
CA VAL A 199 6.80 15.90 -23.64
C VAL A 199 6.75 14.68 -24.51
#